data_AF-A0A936PYA9-F1
#
_entry.id   AF-A0A936PYA9-F1
#
_cell.length_a   1.000
_cell.length_b   1.000
_cell.length_c   1.000
_cell.angle_alpha   90.00
_cell.angle_beta   90.00
_cell.angle_gamma   90.00
#
_symmetry.space_group_name_H-M   'P 1'
#
loop_
_entity.id
_entity.type
_entity.pdbx_description
1 polymer ?
#
loop_
_entity_poly.entity_id
_entity_poly.type
_entity_poly.pdbx_seq_one_letter_code
_entity_poly.pdbx_strand_id
1 'polypeptide(L)'
;MSSKLPADEDDLRAFLTTGNKQRQARFFEAVSAEWRPHARRFLHRPSEDEVEDLLHDALVELCLQTASSERPRVLAPPGATNPQGWRTTAFKNFCVDRARKRRRRTHADSFAGAGHSPRAEAEAWRAEKAARRGSPAADPARSQPTHEAPHVESGADDGFVTLVEQNELSALRAEVLRLAERLAIHRRVILLLSLEHADPSPFAEELARRLHESPTDTLTRIAVALRSDIEDPTALPRVRVPWPVEPEVKARESARKALERAREDLIAALRERSA
;
A
#
# COMPACT_ATOMS: atom_id res chain seq x y z
N MET A 1 -26.19 24.38 14.49
CA MET A 1 -25.15 24.39 15.56
C MET A 1 -24.91 22.94 15.95
N SER A 2 -23.89 22.29 15.38
CA SER A 2 -23.61 20.87 15.67
C SER A 2 -22.89 20.78 17.01
N SER A 3 -23.51 20.07 17.96
CA SER A 3 -22.90 19.73 19.26
C SER A 3 -21.61 18.95 18.99
N LYS A 4 -20.45 19.59 19.22
CA LYS A 4 -19.16 18.89 19.19
C LYS A 4 -19.09 18.03 20.44
N LEU A 5 -19.59 16.80 20.35
CA LEU A 5 -19.30 15.80 21.36
C LEU A 5 -17.78 15.58 21.34
N PRO A 6 -17.06 15.86 22.45
CA PRO A 6 -15.64 15.60 22.50
C PRO A 6 -15.42 14.09 22.37
N ALA A 7 -14.36 13.67 21.66
CA ALA A 7 -14.00 12.27 21.58
C ALA A 7 -13.64 11.75 22.97
N ASP A 8 -14.53 10.92 23.54
CA ASP A 8 -14.35 10.32 24.84
C ASP A 8 -13.45 9.09 24.74
N GLU A 9 -12.28 9.14 25.38
CA GLU A 9 -11.36 8.00 25.38
C GLU A 9 -11.97 6.75 26.02
N ASP A 10 -12.95 6.92 26.92
CA ASP A 10 -13.65 5.82 27.57
C ASP A 10 -14.55 5.06 26.58
N ASP A 11 -15.03 5.71 25.51
CA ASP A 11 -15.79 5.04 24.46
C ASP A 11 -14.91 4.11 23.63
N LEU A 12 -13.68 4.52 23.29
CA LEU A 12 -12.72 3.63 22.62
C LEU A 12 -12.27 2.51 23.56
N ARG A 13 -11.97 2.80 24.83
CA ARG A 13 -11.60 1.77 25.81
C ARG A 13 -12.71 0.75 26.04
N ALA A 14 -13.95 1.22 26.14
CA ALA A 14 -15.11 0.35 26.27
C ALA A 14 -15.29 -0.52 25.03
N PHE A 15 -15.08 0.01 23.83
CA PHE A 15 -15.09 -0.79 22.62
C PHE A 15 -14.00 -1.87 22.64
N LEU A 16 -12.76 -1.52 23.00
CA LEU A 16 -11.65 -2.47 23.01
C LEU A 16 -11.80 -3.57 24.07
N THR A 17 -12.49 -3.30 25.17
CA THR A 17 -12.70 -4.27 26.26
C THR A 17 -13.99 -5.08 26.11
N THR A 18 -15.09 -4.45 25.65
CA THR A 18 -16.43 -5.05 25.63
C THR A 18 -16.98 -5.30 24.23
N GLY A 19 -16.31 -4.83 23.18
CA GLY A 19 -16.78 -4.95 21.79
C GLY A 19 -17.98 -4.04 21.46
N ASN A 20 -18.26 -3.02 22.28
CA ASN A 20 -19.43 -2.15 22.07
C ASN A 20 -19.30 -1.26 20.81
N LYS A 21 -19.93 -1.70 19.72
CA LYS A 21 -19.90 -1.03 18.41
C LYS A 21 -20.54 0.37 18.40
N GLN A 22 -21.52 0.63 19.27
CA GLN A 22 -22.17 1.96 19.32
C GLN A 22 -21.22 3.01 19.89
N ARG A 23 -20.47 2.65 20.94
CA ARG A 23 -19.43 3.52 21.51
C ARG A 23 -18.27 3.72 20.54
N GLN A 24 -17.89 2.67 19.82
CA GLN A 24 -16.91 2.77 18.72
C GLN A 24 -17.31 3.81 17.67
N ALA A 25 -18.55 3.73 17.17
CA ALA A 25 -19.05 4.64 16.14
C ALA A 25 -19.03 6.10 16.60
N ARG A 26 -19.50 6.36 17.84
CA ARG A 26 -19.47 7.70 18.44
C ARG A 26 -18.05 8.25 18.56
N PHE A 27 -17.11 7.41 19.01
CA PHE A 27 -15.71 7.80 19.11
C PHE A 27 -15.11 8.11 17.73
N PHE A 28 -15.31 7.24 16.74
CA PHE A 28 -14.80 7.45 15.38
C PHE A 28 -15.39 8.69 14.70
N GLU A 29 -16.68 8.97 14.91
CA GLU A 29 -17.32 10.18 14.40
C GLU A 29 -16.70 11.44 15.02
N ALA A 30 -16.54 11.46 16.34
CA ALA A 30 -15.94 12.60 17.05
C ALA A 30 -14.48 12.84 16.64
N VAL A 31 -13.67 11.79 16.52
CA VAL A 31 -12.28 11.88 16.08
C VAL A 31 -12.17 12.29 14.60
N SER A 32 -13.04 11.77 13.74
CA SER A 32 -13.08 12.17 12.32
C SER A 32 -13.41 13.65 12.17
N ALA A 33 -14.38 14.14 12.94
CA ALA A 33 -14.72 15.58 12.99
C ALA A 33 -13.55 16.43 13.50
N GLU A 34 -12.79 15.93 14.49
CA GLU A 34 -11.57 16.57 15.00
C GLU A 34 -10.47 16.66 13.92
N TRP A 35 -10.23 15.58 13.17
CA TRP A 35 -9.11 15.48 12.23
C TRP A 35 -9.40 16.01 10.83
N ARG A 36 -10.67 16.12 10.41
CA ARG A 36 -11.06 16.57 9.08
C ARG A 36 -10.39 17.89 8.63
N PRO A 37 -10.33 18.95 9.46
CA PRO A 37 -9.63 20.19 9.07
C PRO A 37 -8.13 19.98 8.84
N HIS A 38 -7.51 19.04 9.56
CA HIS A 38 -6.10 18.70 9.40
C HIS A 38 -5.86 17.86 8.14
N ALA A 39 -6.74 16.89 7.85
CA ALA A 39 -6.73 16.13 6.60
C ALA A 39 -6.79 17.06 5.39
N ARG A 40 -7.73 18.02 5.39
CA ARG A 40 -7.88 19.01 4.31
C ARG A 40 -6.68 19.94 4.12
N ARG A 41 -5.96 20.26 5.21
CA ARG A 41 -4.72 21.05 5.12
C ARG A 41 -3.53 20.24 4.65
N PHE A 42 -3.52 18.94 4.96
CA PHE A 42 -2.45 18.04 4.60
C PHE A 42 -2.51 17.66 3.12
N LEU A 43 -3.70 17.43 2.60
CA LEU A 43 -3.95 17.17 1.18
C LEU A 43 -4.08 18.49 0.42
N HIS A 44 -3.56 18.57 -0.80
CA HIS A 44 -3.67 19.77 -1.63
C HIS A 44 -4.95 19.71 -2.46
N ARG A 45 -5.97 20.53 -2.12
CA ARG A 45 -7.29 20.57 -2.78
C ARG A 45 -7.98 19.18 -2.88
N PRO A 46 -8.16 18.47 -1.76
CA PRO A 46 -8.75 17.12 -1.81
C PRO A 46 -10.24 17.16 -2.13
N SER A 47 -10.72 16.11 -2.77
CA SER A 47 -12.12 15.71 -2.78
C SER A 47 -12.58 15.26 -1.38
N GLU A 48 -13.89 15.19 -1.14
CA GLU A 48 -14.39 14.65 0.14
C GLU A 48 -14.02 13.18 0.32
N ASP A 49 -14.06 12.38 -0.75
CA ASP A 49 -13.73 10.96 -0.71
C ASP A 49 -12.27 10.74 -0.27
N GLU A 50 -11.32 11.52 -0.81
CA GLU A 50 -9.91 11.45 -0.38
C GLU A 50 -9.71 11.83 1.10
N VAL A 51 -10.55 12.74 1.61
CA VAL A 51 -10.52 13.09 3.03
C VAL A 51 -11.07 11.94 3.87
N GLU A 52 -12.19 11.33 3.49
CA GLU A 52 -12.74 10.17 4.19
C GLU A 52 -11.79 8.98 4.18
N ASP A 53 -11.18 8.67 3.03
CA ASP A 53 -10.22 7.58 2.88
C ASP A 53 -9.01 7.78 3.80
N LEU A 54 -8.46 8.99 3.85
CA LEU A 54 -7.34 9.31 4.74
C LEU A 54 -7.73 9.18 6.21
N LEU A 55 -8.94 9.61 6.58
CA LEU A 55 -9.45 9.50 7.94
C LEU A 55 -9.71 8.03 8.32
N HIS A 56 -10.28 7.24 7.42
CA HIS A 56 -10.52 5.82 7.62
C HIS A 56 -9.21 5.07 7.85
N ASP A 57 -8.23 5.27 6.96
CA ASP A 57 -6.91 4.65 7.08
C ASP A 57 -6.23 5.04 8.40
N ALA A 58 -6.34 6.32 8.81
CA ALA A 58 -5.80 6.79 10.08
C ALA A 58 -6.48 6.12 11.27
N LEU A 59 -7.81 5.97 11.25
CA LEU A 59 -8.55 5.31 12.33
C LEU A 59 -8.14 3.84 12.44
N VAL A 60 -8.02 3.13 11.32
CA VAL A 60 -7.57 1.73 11.32
C VAL A 60 -6.14 1.61 11.86
N GLU A 61 -5.20 2.40 11.34
CA GLU A 61 -3.78 2.31 11.74
C GLU A 61 -3.57 2.75 13.20
N LEU A 62 -4.24 3.82 13.66
CA LEU A 62 -3.98 4.39 14.99
C LEU A 62 -4.85 3.79 16.10
N CYS A 63 -6.03 3.26 15.77
CA CYS A 63 -6.97 2.71 16.75
C CYS A 63 -6.94 1.17 16.81
N LEU A 64 -6.66 0.48 15.69
CA LEU A 64 -6.87 -0.97 15.57
C LEU A 64 -5.59 -1.76 15.29
N GLN A 65 -4.60 -1.21 14.58
CA GLN A 65 -3.34 -1.91 14.31
C GLN A 65 -2.35 -1.77 15.48
N THR A 66 -2.46 -2.68 16.44
CA THR A 66 -1.49 -2.85 17.54
C THR A 66 -0.75 -4.17 17.41
N ALA A 67 0.20 -4.25 16.47
CA ALA A 67 1.01 -5.45 16.27
C ALA A 67 2.03 -5.70 17.41
N SER A 68 2.30 -4.71 18.27
CA SER A 68 3.24 -4.86 19.39
C SER A 68 2.98 -3.98 20.62
N SER A 69 2.11 -2.96 20.51
CA SER A 69 1.82 -2.05 21.62
C SER A 69 0.49 -2.42 22.27
N GLU A 70 0.49 -2.72 23.57
CA GLU A 70 -0.72 -3.04 24.36
C GLU A 70 -1.82 -1.97 24.31
N ARG A 71 -1.53 -0.77 23.75
CA ARG A 71 -2.45 0.35 23.68
C ARG A 71 -2.51 0.99 22.27
N PRO A 72 -3.70 1.38 21.80
CA PRO A 72 -3.85 2.18 20.59
C PRO A 72 -3.09 3.51 20.66
N ARG A 73 -2.45 3.91 19.54
CA ARG A 73 -1.65 5.13 19.45
C ARG A 73 -2.48 6.41 19.54
N VAL A 74 -3.78 6.31 19.20
CA VAL A 74 -4.73 7.42 19.32
C VAL A 74 -4.96 7.82 20.78
N LEU A 75 -4.81 6.93 21.74
CA LEU A 75 -5.07 7.24 23.14
C LEU A 75 -3.89 7.95 23.79
N ALA A 76 -4.15 9.06 24.49
CA ALA A 76 -3.10 9.81 25.14
C ALA A 76 -2.51 9.06 26.35
N PRO A 77 -1.20 9.14 26.63
CA PRO A 77 -0.61 8.47 27.79
C PRO A 77 -1.32 8.88 29.10
N PRO A 78 -1.37 8.00 30.12
CA PRO A 78 -2.02 8.34 31.38
C PRO A 78 -1.39 9.61 31.98
N GLY A 79 -2.22 10.54 32.44
CA GLY A 79 -1.76 11.82 32.97
C GLY A 79 -1.46 12.90 31.92
N ALA A 80 -1.72 12.65 30.63
CA ALA A 80 -1.63 13.70 29.61
C ALA A 80 -2.63 14.84 29.92
N THR A 81 -2.11 16.06 30.02
CA THR A 81 -2.91 17.27 30.29
C THR A 81 -3.77 17.70 29.10
N ASN A 82 -3.41 17.27 27.88
CA ASN A 82 -4.14 17.58 26.66
C ASN A 82 -4.27 16.36 25.72
N PRO A 83 -5.28 15.49 25.95
CA PRO A 83 -5.51 14.31 25.12
C PRO A 83 -5.82 14.63 23.65
N GLN A 84 -6.53 15.74 23.40
CA GLN A 84 -6.84 16.19 22.06
C GLN A 84 -5.56 16.59 21.28
N GLY A 85 -4.67 17.33 21.93
CA GLY A 85 -3.37 17.70 21.35
C GLY A 85 -2.51 16.47 21.02
N TRP A 86 -2.57 15.43 21.86
CA TRP A 86 -1.93 14.15 21.58
C TRP A 86 -2.50 13.48 20.33
N ARG A 87 -3.83 13.31 20.24
CA ARG A 87 -4.51 12.72 19.08
C ARG A 87 -4.18 13.45 17.79
N THR A 88 -4.26 14.78 17.81
CA THR A 88 -3.92 15.62 16.67
C THR A 88 -2.45 15.43 16.25
N THR A 89 -1.53 15.28 17.22
CA THR A 89 -0.11 15.02 16.94
C THR A 89 0.09 13.62 16.34
N ALA A 90 -0.57 12.60 16.89
CA ALA A 90 -0.55 11.24 16.36
C ALA A 90 -1.05 11.20 14.90
N PHE A 91 -2.15 11.89 14.61
CA PHE A 91 -2.70 12.01 13.25
C PHE A 91 -1.73 12.70 12.29
N LYS A 92 -1.12 13.83 12.69
CA LYS A 92 -0.12 14.52 11.85
C LYS A 92 1.08 13.61 11.54
N ASN A 93 1.56 12.87 12.54
CA ASN A 93 2.66 11.92 12.35
C ASN A 93 2.29 10.81 11.37
N PHE A 94 1.07 10.25 11.49
CA PHE A 94 0.52 9.31 10.53
C PHE A 94 0.53 9.89 9.10
N CYS A 95 0.01 11.10 8.90
CA CYS A 95 -0.01 11.76 7.59
C CYS A 95 1.41 11.91 7.01
N VAL A 96 2.36 12.39 7.82
CA VAL A 96 3.77 12.54 7.40
C VAL A 96 4.39 11.18 7.03
N ASP A 97 4.15 10.14 7.82
CA ASP A 97 4.69 8.81 7.56
C ASP A 97 4.06 8.19 6.31
N ARG A 98 2.77 8.41 6.08
CA ARG A 98 2.08 8.02 4.84
C ARG A 98 2.68 8.73 3.63
N ALA A 99 2.90 10.04 3.69
CA ALA A 99 3.56 10.78 2.61
C ALA A 99 4.99 10.27 2.37
N ARG A 100 5.74 9.94 3.43
CA ARG A 100 7.07 9.32 3.30
C ARG A 100 7.00 7.92 2.68
N LYS A 101 6.03 7.09 3.06
CA LYS A 101 5.79 5.76 2.47
C LYS A 101 5.45 5.91 0.97
N ARG A 102 4.56 6.82 0.61
CA ARG A 102 4.21 7.12 -0.80
C ARG A 102 5.43 7.60 -1.59
N ARG A 103 6.19 8.58 -1.09
CA ARG A 103 7.41 9.05 -1.77
C ARG A 103 8.43 7.94 -1.97
N ARG A 104 8.64 7.08 -0.97
CA ARG A 104 9.53 5.92 -1.10
C ARG A 104 9.02 4.94 -2.15
N ARG A 105 7.71 4.69 -2.21
CA ARG A 105 7.12 3.82 -3.23
C ARG A 105 7.28 4.42 -4.62
N THR A 106 6.92 5.69 -4.83
CA THR A 106 7.11 6.38 -6.12
C THR A 106 8.58 6.39 -6.55
N HIS A 107 9.50 6.60 -5.62
CA HIS A 107 10.94 6.52 -5.89
C HIS A 107 11.40 5.11 -6.24
N ALA A 108 10.92 4.09 -5.52
CA ALA A 108 11.22 2.69 -5.85
C ALA A 108 10.66 2.30 -7.22
N ASP A 109 9.43 2.74 -7.53
CA ASP A 109 8.76 2.47 -8.81
C ASP A 109 9.47 3.17 -9.98
N SER A 110 9.91 4.42 -9.80
CA SER A 110 10.69 5.14 -10.82
C SER A 110 12.09 4.55 -11.04
N PHE A 111 12.75 4.10 -9.98
CA PHE A 111 14.06 3.41 -10.08
C PHE A 111 13.94 2.00 -10.67
N ALA A 112 12.87 1.27 -10.36
CA ALA A 112 12.57 -0.03 -10.95
C ALA A 112 12.28 0.10 -12.46
N GLY A 113 11.55 1.15 -12.86
CA GLY A 113 11.34 1.50 -14.28
C GLY A 113 12.63 1.85 -15.02
N ALA A 114 13.62 2.41 -14.32
CA ALA A 114 14.95 2.71 -14.85
C ALA A 114 15.94 1.53 -14.83
N GLY A 115 15.54 0.35 -14.33
CA GLY A 115 16.38 -0.86 -14.30
C GLY A 115 17.48 -0.85 -13.23
N HIS A 116 17.39 0.03 -12.23
CA HIS A 116 18.36 0.08 -11.14
C HIS A 116 18.07 -1.01 -10.08
N SER A 117 19.13 -1.65 -9.56
CA SER A 117 18.98 -2.69 -8.54
C SER A 117 18.63 -2.11 -7.16
N PRO A 118 17.86 -2.81 -6.30
CA PRO A 118 17.56 -2.37 -4.92
C PRO A 118 18.80 -2.08 -4.05
N ARG A 119 19.95 -2.68 -4.39
CA ARG A 119 21.22 -2.43 -3.72
C ARG A 119 21.77 -1.03 -4.04
N ALA A 120 21.62 -0.59 -5.29
CA ALA A 120 22.01 0.75 -5.72
C ALA A 120 21.14 1.82 -5.04
N GLU A 121 19.85 1.53 -4.81
CA GLU A 121 18.94 2.40 -4.05
C GLU A 121 19.40 2.57 -2.59
N ALA A 122 19.70 1.47 -1.91
CA ALA A 122 20.17 1.52 -0.52
C ALA A 122 21.51 2.24 -0.38
N GLU A 123 22.39 2.14 -1.38
CA GLU A 123 23.66 2.86 -1.45
C GLU A 123 23.48 4.35 -1.75
N ALA A 124 22.61 4.73 -2.69
CA ALA A 124 22.28 6.12 -2.99
C ALA A 124 21.67 6.84 -1.78
N TRP A 125 20.73 6.18 -1.08
CA TRP A 125 20.12 6.72 0.13
C TRP A 125 21.12 6.86 1.30
N ARG A 126 22.05 5.90 1.44
CA ARG A 126 23.14 6.00 2.42
C ARG A 126 24.09 7.15 2.10
N ALA A 127 24.43 7.33 0.82
CA ALA A 127 25.27 8.44 0.35
C ALA A 127 24.59 9.80 0.59
N GLU A 128 23.29 9.93 0.28
CA GLU A 128 22.52 11.14 0.52
C GLU A 128 22.42 11.47 2.02
N LYS A 129 22.16 10.47 2.87
CA LYS A 129 22.18 10.64 4.33
C LYS A 129 23.56 11.05 4.85
N ALA A 130 24.64 10.53 4.28
CA ALA A 130 26.01 10.90 4.66
C ALA A 130 26.33 12.34 4.24
N ALA A 131 25.95 12.75 3.03
CA ALA A 131 26.10 14.12 2.54
C ALA A 131 25.37 15.15 3.43
N ARG A 132 24.17 14.80 3.92
CA ARG A 132 23.40 15.64 4.86
C ARG A 132 24.06 15.75 6.24
N ARG A 133 24.79 14.72 6.71
CA ARG A 133 25.53 14.77 7.99
C ARG A 133 26.85 15.52 7.88
N GLY A 134 27.48 15.52 6.72
CA GLY A 134 28.72 16.27 6.45
C GLY A 134 28.51 17.73 6.11
N SER A 135 27.27 18.16 5.86
CA SER A 135 26.95 19.56 5.62
C SER A 135 27.04 20.33 6.95
N PRO A 136 27.80 21.44 7.03
CA PRO A 136 27.84 22.26 8.23
C PRO A 136 26.40 22.67 8.56
N ALA A 137 25.98 22.39 9.80
CA ALA A 137 24.66 22.78 10.27
C ALA A 137 24.51 24.29 10.01
N ALA A 138 23.55 24.65 9.15
CA ALA A 138 23.27 26.05 8.87
C ALA A 138 22.94 26.72 10.20
N ASP A 139 23.77 27.70 10.56
CA ASP A 139 23.66 28.49 11.78
C ASP A 139 22.23 29.05 11.86
N PRO A 140 21.42 28.67 12.87
CA PRO A 140 20.02 29.10 12.95
C PRO A 140 19.87 30.63 13.06
N ALA A 141 20.97 31.35 13.39
CA ALA A 141 21.01 32.80 13.46
C ALA A 141 21.12 33.51 12.09
N ARG A 142 21.48 32.83 10.99
CA ARG A 142 21.67 33.44 9.66
C ARG A 142 20.48 33.31 8.71
N SER A 143 19.38 32.69 9.15
CA SER A 143 18.17 32.58 8.34
C SER A 143 17.29 33.82 8.50
N GLN A 144 17.80 34.99 8.09
CA GLN A 144 16.91 36.06 7.66
C GLN A 144 16.32 35.65 6.31
N PRO A 145 15.01 35.82 6.08
CA PRO A 145 14.41 35.55 4.78
C PRO A 145 14.85 36.67 3.83
N THR A 146 15.94 36.46 3.11
CA THR A 146 16.21 37.24 1.91
C THR A 146 15.14 36.84 0.90
N HIS A 147 14.21 37.76 0.70
CA HIS A 147 13.27 37.80 -0.41
C HIS A 147 14.05 37.75 -1.72
N GLU A 148 14.28 36.55 -2.25
CA GLU A 148 14.49 36.25 -3.67
C GLU A 148 14.60 34.73 -3.80
N ALA A 149 13.44 34.06 -3.82
CA ALA A 149 13.39 32.69 -4.29
C ALA A 149 13.59 32.70 -5.82
N PRO A 150 14.49 31.88 -6.38
CA PRO A 150 14.47 31.63 -7.81
C PRO A 150 13.11 31.03 -8.15
N HIS A 151 12.45 31.60 -9.16
CA HIS A 151 11.24 31.06 -9.75
C HIS A 151 11.60 29.71 -10.37
N VAL A 152 11.48 28.63 -9.59
CA VAL A 152 11.41 27.28 -10.13
C VAL A 152 9.92 27.05 -10.41
N GLU A 153 9.57 27.08 -11.68
CA GLU A 153 8.31 26.53 -12.20
C GLU A 153 8.28 25.03 -11.86
N SER A 154 7.92 24.71 -10.62
CA SER A 154 7.70 23.34 -10.18
C SER A 154 6.27 22.97 -10.54
N GLY A 155 6.15 22.17 -11.60
CA GLY A 155 4.92 21.74 -12.26
C GLY A 155 3.79 21.33 -11.32
N ALA A 156 2.61 21.87 -11.60
CA ALA A 156 1.35 21.55 -10.96
C ALA A 156 0.75 20.20 -11.43
N ASP A 157 1.52 19.34 -12.12
CA ASP A 157 1.01 18.14 -12.78
C ASP A 157 1.09 16.85 -11.95
N ASP A 158 1.96 16.74 -10.94
CA ASP A 158 2.25 15.44 -10.29
C ASP A 158 1.04 14.82 -9.55
N GLY A 159 0.10 15.63 -9.06
CA GLY A 159 -1.09 15.15 -8.35
C GLY A 159 -2.16 14.58 -9.30
N PHE A 160 -2.31 15.17 -10.49
CA PHE A 160 -3.22 14.70 -11.52
C PHE A 160 -2.63 13.47 -12.22
N VAL A 161 -1.32 13.47 -12.44
CA VAL A 161 -0.56 12.34 -12.96
C VAL A 161 -0.73 11.11 -12.07
N THR A 162 -0.73 11.22 -10.73
CA THR A 162 -0.90 10.00 -9.90
C THR A 162 -2.32 9.43 -9.88
N LEU A 163 -3.36 10.25 -10.07
CA LEU A 163 -4.77 9.81 -10.08
C LEU A 163 -5.15 9.26 -11.45
N VAL A 164 -4.64 9.88 -12.52
CA VAL A 164 -4.67 9.35 -13.88
C VAL A 164 -3.88 8.03 -13.94
N GLU A 165 -2.67 7.97 -13.39
CA GLU A 165 -1.89 6.73 -13.29
C GLU A 165 -2.61 5.65 -12.47
N GLN A 166 -3.29 5.98 -11.37
CA GLN A 166 -4.06 4.98 -10.60
C GLN A 166 -5.30 4.48 -11.34
N ASN A 167 -6.00 5.36 -12.06
CA ASN A 167 -7.15 5.00 -12.89
C ASN A 167 -6.71 4.20 -14.13
N GLU A 168 -5.61 4.61 -14.77
CA GLU A 168 -4.98 3.90 -15.88
C GLU A 168 -4.46 2.55 -15.42
N LEU A 169 -3.83 2.46 -14.24
CA LEU A 169 -3.32 1.22 -13.68
C LEU A 169 -4.46 0.30 -13.23
N SER A 170 -5.59 0.84 -12.77
CA SER A 170 -6.81 0.07 -12.49
C SER A 170 -7.47 -0.42 -13.78
N ALA A 171 -7.54 0.41 -14.82
CA ALA A 171 -8.03 0.04 -16.14
C ALA A 171 -7.13 -1.01 -16.80
N LEU A 172 -5.81 -0.85 -16.71
CA LEU A 172 -4.80 -1.81 -17.15
C LEU A 172 -4.90 -3.12 -16.37
N ARG A 173 -5.14 -3.09 -15.05
CA ARG A 173 -5.37 -4.29 -14.25
C ARG A 173 -6.64 -5.01 -14.69
N ALA A 174 -7.74 -4.29 -14.85
CA ALA A 174 -9.00 -4.87 -15.34
C ALA A 174 -8.83 -5.47 -16.74
N GLU A 175 -8.07 -4.80 -17.61
CA GLU A 175 -7.77 -5.28 -18.96
C GLU A 175 -6.85 -6.51 -18.94
N VAL A 176 -5.82 -6.53 -18.08
CA VAL A 176 -4.96 -7.69 -17.89
C VAL A 176 -5.76 -8.88 -17.37
N LEU A 177 -6.68 -8.67 -16.43
CA LEU A 177 -7.57 -9.73 -15.93
C LEU A 177 -8.51 -10.24 -17.03
N ARG A 178 -9.08 -9.34 -17.84
CA ARG A 178 -9.94 -9.70 -18.99
C ARG A 178 -9.16 -10.49 -20.05
N LEU A 179 -7.93 -10.08 -20.36
CA LEU A 179 -7.08 -10.78 -21.32
C LEU A 179 -6.53 -12.11 -20.75
N ALA A 180 -6.35 -12.20 -19.42
CA ALA A 180 -5.94 -13.43 -18.76
C ALA A 180 -6.95 -14.57 -18.96
N GLU A 181 -8.23 -14.28 -19.20
CA GLU A 181 -9.24 -15.28 -19.58
C GLU A 181 -8.90 -16.01 -20.89
N ARG A 182 -8.11 -15.40 -21.79
CA ARG A 182 -7.70 -16.04 -23.05
C ARG A 182 -6.45 -16.91 -22.91
N LEU A 183 -5.75 -16.79 -21.78
CA LEU A 183 -4.57 -17.61 -21.49
C LEU A 183 -4.98 -19.04 -21.14
N ALA A 184 -4.11 -19.99 -21.46
CA ALA A 184 -4.25 -21.35 -20.98
C ALA A 184 -4.32 -21.37 -19.44
N ILE A 185 -5.19 -22.22 -18.87
CA ILE A 185 -5.56 -22.21 -17.45
C ILE A 185 -4.37 -22.17 -16.47
N HIS A 186 -3.31 -22.92 -16.75
CA HIS A 186 -2.09 -22.94 -15.94
C HIS A 186 -1.37 -21.57 -15.91
N ARG A 187 -1.31 -20.87 -17.05
CA ARG A 187 -0.71 -19.53 -17.15
C ARG A 187 -1.58 -18.50 -16.47
N ARG A 188 -2.90 -18.62 -16.62
CA ARG A 188 -3.88 -17.75 -15.95
C ARG A 188 -3.73 -17.83 -14.44
N VAL A 189 -3.74 -19.03 -13.86
CA VAL A 189 -3.62 -19.20 -12.41
C VAL A 189 -2.26 -18.72 -11.88
N ILE A 190 -1.16 -18.99 -12.59
CA ILE A 190 0.17 -18.48 -12.22
C ILE A 190 0.21 -16.94 -12.25
N LEU A 191 -0.34 -16.32 -13.29
CA LEU A 191 -0.42 -14.87 -13.40
C LEU A 191 -1.22 -14.28 -12.22
N LEU A 192 -2.39 -14.84 -11.92
CA LEU A 192 -3.26 -14.36 -10.83
C LEU A 192 -2.59 -14.55 -9.47
N LEU A 193 -1.92 -15.67 -9.23
CA LEU A 193 -1.13 -15.89 -8.01
C LEU A 193 -0.01 -14.87 -7.87
N SER A 194 0.59 -14.41 -8.97
CA SER A 194 1.62 -13.37 -8.96
C SER A 194 1.09 -11.94 -8.78
N LEU A 195 -0.23 -11.72 -8.83
CA LEU A 195 -0.86 -10.42 -8.62
C LEU A 195 -1.43 -10.34 -7.19
N GLU A 196 -0.97 -9.37 -6.38
CA GLU A 196 -1.36 -9.24 -4.96
C GLU A 196 -2.86 -9.06 -4.69
N HIS A 197 -3.64 -8.67 -5.70
CA HIS A 197 -5.06 -8.34 -5.57
C HIS A 197 -5.99 -9.21 -6.44
N ALA A 198 -5.49 -10.31 -7.00
CA ALA A 198 -6.29 -11.17 -7.85
C ALA A 198 -6.62 -12.49 -7.13
N ASP A 199 -7.88 -12.93 -7.21
CA ASP A 199 -8.31 -14.21 -6.68
C ASP A 199 -8.25 -15.30 -7.77
N PRO A 200 -7.34 -16.28 -7.68
CA PRO A 200 -7.29 -17.42 -8.59
C PRO A 200 -8.33 -18.52 -8.28
N SER A 201 -9.02 -18.46 -7.14
CA SER A 201 -9.96 -19.50 -6.67
C SER A 201 -11.08 -19.85 -7.66
N PRO A 202 -11.68 -18.90 -8.41
CA PRO A 202 -12.70 -19.21 -9.42
C PRO A 202 -12.23 -20.19 -10.52
N PHE A 203 -10.92 -20.33 -10.71
CA PHE A 203 -10.32 -21.18 -11.73
C PHE A 203 -9.92 -22.57 -11.22
N ALA A 204 -10.19 -22.89 -9.95
CA ALA A 204 -9.75 -24.13 -9.33
C ALA A 204 -10.33 -25.37 -9.99
N GLU A 205 -11.61 -25.37 -10.38
CA GLU A 205 -12.25 -26.52 -11.04
C GLU A 205 -11.70 -26.80 -12.45
N GLU A 206 -11.42 -25.74 -13.21
CA GLU A 206 -10.81 -25.85 -14.54
C GLU A 206 -9.36 -26.33 -14.43
N LEU A 207 -8.61 -25.81 -13.45
CA LEU A 207 -7.24 -26.23 -13.18
C LEU A 207 -7.21 -27.69 -12.71
N ALA A 208 -8.09 -28.10 -11.80
CA ALA A 208 -8.19 -29.47 -11.28
C ALA A 208 -8.41 -30.49 -12.41
N ARG A 209 -9.31 -30.19 -13.36
CA ARG A 209 -9.53 -31.02 -14.56
C ARG A 209 -8.28 -31.17 -15.40
N ARG A 210 -7.50 -30.09 -15.56
CA ARG A 210 -6.24 -30.12 -16.35
C ARG A 210 -5.14 -30.92 -15.66
N LEU A 211 -5.14 -30.91 -14.33
CA LEU A 211 -4.16 -31.57 -13.47
C LEU A 211 -4.55 -33.01 -13.10
N HIS A 212 -5.76 -33.44 -13.46
CA HIS A 212 -6.32 -34.74 -13.09
C HIS A 212 -6.38 -34.94 -11.55
N GLU A 213 -6.73 -33.88 -10.82
CA GLU A 213 -6.87 -33.90 -9.36
C GLU A 213 -8.24 -33.38 -8.91
N SER A 214 -8.53 -33.44 -7.60
CA SER A 214 -9.79 -32.93 -7.06
C SER A 214 -9.78 -31.39 -6.96
N PRO A 215 -10.92 -30.71 -7.18
CA PRO A 215 -11.02 -29.26 -6.98
C PRO A 215 -10.61 -28.80 -5.58
N THR A 216 -10.89 -29.62 -4.56
CA THR A 216 -10.51 -29.37 -3.16
C THR A 216 -8.99 -29.35 -2.97
N ASP A 217 -8.27 -30.27 -3.61
CA ASP A 217 -6.80 -30.32 -3.55
C ASP A 217 -6.19 -29.10 -4.25
N THR A 218 -6.74 -28.72 -5.41
CA THR A 218 -6.32 -27.52 -6.14
C THR A 218 -6.57 -26.25 -5.33
N LEU A 219 -7.75 -26.09 -4.71
CA LEU A 219 -8.06 -24.95 -3.84
C LEU A 219 -7.12 -24.88 -2.64
N THR A 220 -6.83 -26.03 -2.02
CA THR A 220 -5.89 -26.13 -0.90
C THR A 220 -4.50 -25.64 -1.32
N ARG A 221 -4.03 -26.05 -2.50
CA ARG A 221 -2.73 -25.62 -3.05
C ARG A 221 -2.70 -24.13 -3.39
N ILE A 222 -3.77 -23.61 -3.95
CA ILE A 222 -3.94 -22.17 -4.19
C ILE A 222 -3.85 -21.41 -2.86
N ALA A 223 -4.57 -21.86 -1.83
CA ALA A 223 -4.54 -21.23 -0.51
C ALA A 223 -3.15 -21.29 0.14
N VAL A 224 -2.43 -22.42 0.00
CA VAL A 224 -1.04 -22.55 0.44
C VAL A 224 -0.13 -21.57 -0.31
N ALA A 225 -0.25 -21.47 -1.63
CA ALA A 225 0.54 -20.54 -2.44
C ALA A 225 0.25 -19.07 -2.11
N LEU A 226 -1.00 -18.73 -1.76
CA LEU A 226 -1.37 -17.37 -1.33
C LEU A 226 -0.83 -17.01 0.07
N ARG A 227 -0.68 -18.01 0.95
CA ARG A 227 -0.20 -17.87 2.34
C ARG A 227 1.30 -18.06 2.51
N SER A 228 2.00 -18.55 1.49
CA SER A 228 3.45 -18.73 1.58
C SER A 228 4.10 -17.35 1.68
N ASP A 229 4.35 -16.92 2.93
CA ASP A 229 5.09 -15.70 3.23
C ASP A 229 6.49 -15.83 2.63
N ILE A 230 6.86 -14.81 1.86
CA ILE A 230 8.20 -14.74 1.29
C ILE A 230 9.10 -14.25 2.43
N GLU A 231 9.67 -15.19 3.18
CA GLU A 231 10.55 -14.91 4.32
C GLU A 231 11.82 -14.10 3.94
N ASP A 232 12.11 -13.93 2.65
CA ASP A 232 13.26 -13.16 2.15
C ASP A 232 12.87 -12.12 1.07
N PRO A 233 12.77 -10.82 1.41
CA PRO A 233 12.42 -9.75 0.50
C PRO A 233 13.49 -9.43 -0.56
N THR A 234 14.66 -10.09 -0.53
CA THR A 234 15.77 -9.84 -1.47
C THR A 234 15.83 -10.80 -2.65
N ALA A 235 15.02 -11.87 -2.65
CA ALA A 235 14.95 -12.80 -3.76
C ALA A 235 14.03 -12.27 -4.87
N LEU A 236 14.58 -12.09 -6.08
CA LEU A 236 13.92 -11.81 -7.38
C LEU A 236 12.43 -12.25 -7.47
N PRO A 237 11.55 -11.57 -8.24
CA PRO A 237 10.10 -11.78 -8.21
C PRO A 237 9.73 -13.27 -8.26
N ARG A 238 9.43 -13.85 -7.08
CA ARG A 238 9.21 -15.28 -6.96
C ARG A 238 7.77 -15.57 -7.34
N VAL A 239 7.63 -16.15 -8.53
CA VAL A 239 6.36 -16.69 -9.04
C VAL A 239 5.81 -17.67 -8.02
N ARG A 240 4.60 -17.39 -7.51
CA ARG A 240 3.90 -18.28 -6.59
C ARG A 240 3.44 -19.50 -7.37
N VAL A 241 3.79 -20.68 -6.90
CA VAL A 241 3.50 -21.94 -7.58
C VAL A 241 2.51 -22.74 -6.74
N PRO A 242 1.35 -23.14 -7.28
CA PRO A 242 0.40 -23.98 -6.56
C PRO A 242 0.82 -25.46 -6.60
N TRP A 243 2.13 -25.78 -6.58
CA TRP A 243 2.62 -27.14 -6.88
C TRP A 243 3.52 -27.68 -5.77
N PRO A 244 3.15 -28.81 -5.13
CA PRO A 244 4.01 -29.55 -4.22
C PRO A 244 4.48 -30.84 -4.89
N VAL A 245 5.42 -30.77 -5.84
CA VAL A 245 6.14 -31.97 -6.29
C VAL A 245 7.58 -31.56 -6.53
N GLU A 246 8.49 -32.25 -5.85
CA GLU A 246 9.91 -32.01 -5.90
C GLU A 246 10.49 -32.14 -7.32
N PRO A 247 11.60 -31.43 -7.61
CA PRO A 247 12.22 -30.39 -6.78
C PRO A 247 11.53 -29.03 -7.02
N GLU A 248 11.19 -28.35 -5.93
CA GLU A 248 10.56 -27.01 -5.91
C GLU A 248 11.24 -25.99 -6.85
N VAL A 249 12.56 -26.11 -7.01
CA VAL A 249 13.36 -25.28 -7.93
C VAL A 249 12.90 -25.43 -9.39
N LYS A 250 12.64 -26.66 -9.86
CA LYS A 250 12.14 -26.91 -11.23
C LYS A 250 10.72 -26.40 -11.40
N ALA A 251 9.87 -26.54 -10.37
CA ALA A 251 8.51 -26.03 -10.38
C ALA A 251 8.47 -24.50 -10.46
N ARG A 252 9.34 -23.81 -9.69
CA ARG A 252 9.52 -22.35 -9.75
C ARG A 252 10.07 -21.88 -11.09
N GLU A 253 11.06 -22.59 -11.66
CA GLU A 253 11.61 -22.26 -12.97
C GLU A 253 10.57 -22.43 -14.09
N SER A 254 9.80 -23.53 -14.04
CA SER A 254 8.69 -23.78 -14.96
C SER A 254 7.60 -22.70 -14.85
N ALA A 255 7.23 -22.33 -13.62
CA ALA A 255 6.26 -21.28 -13.36
C ALA A 255 6.76 -19.91 -13.83
N ARG A 256 8.05 -19.62 -13.66
CA ARG A 256 8.69 -18.42 -14.22
C ARG A 256 8.59 -18.38 -15.74
N LYS A 257 8.95 -19.47 -16.43
CA LYS A 257 8.82 -19.58 -17.88
C LYS A 257 7.36 -19.43 -18.33
N ALA A 258 6.42 -19.97 -17.57
CA ALA A 258 4.99 -19.83 -17.83
C ALA A 258 4.51 -18.37 -17.65
N LEU A 259 5.00 -17.66 -16.64
CA LEU A 259 4.72 -16.25 -16.40
C LEU A 259 5.33 -15.35 -17.48
N GLU A 260 6.59 -15.60 -17.88
CA GLU A 260 7.25 -14.89 -18.98
C GLU A 260 6.45 -15.04 -20.28
N ARG A 261 6.02 -16.25 -20.62
CA ARG A 261 5.14 -16.51 -21.77
C ARG A 261 3.76 -15.85 -21.63
N ALA A 262 3.15 -15.90 -20.44
CA ALA A 262 1.87 -15.22 -20.19
C ALA A 262 2.00 -13.71 -20.43
N ARG A 263 3.11 -13.11 -20.01
CA ARG A 263 3.43 -11.70 -20.27
C ARG A 263 3.60 -11.42 -21.76
N GLU A 264 4.32 -12.27 -22.49
CA GLU A 264 4.48 -12.15 -23.95
C GLU A 264 3.13 -12.22 -24.67
N ASP A 265 2.31 -13.21 -24.32
CA ASP A 265 0.95 -13.40 -24.87
C ASP A 265 0.07 -12.16 -24.60
N LEU A 266 0.12 -11.61 -23.38
CA LEU A 266 -0.61 -10.40 -23.00
C LEU A 266 -0.13 -9.16 -23.76
N ILE A 267 1.19 -8.99 -23.92
CA ILE A 267 1.77 -7.88 -24.69
C ILE A 267 1.36 -7.97 -26.16
N ALA A 268 1.37 -9.18 -26.75
CA ALA A 268 0.91 -9.39 -28.11
C ALA A 268 -0.57 -9.05 -28.26
N ALA A 269 -1.43 -9.54 -27.36
CA ALA A 269 -2.86 -9.24 -27.35
C ALA A 269 -3.19 -7.75 -27.17
N LEU A 270 -2.39 -7.03 -26.37
CA LEU A 270 -2.51 -5.58 -26.23
C LEU A 270 -2.11 -4.84 -27.52
N ARG A 271 -1.05 -5.29 -28.20
CA ARG A 271 -0.58 -4.69 -29.47
C ARG A 271 -1.55 -4.89 -30.62
N GLU A 272 -2.15 -6.08 -30.74
CA GLU A 272 -3.18 -6.37 -31.76
C GLU A 272 -4.42 -5.48 -31.66
N ARG A 273 -4.69 -4.93 -30.48
CA ARG A 273 -5.85 -4.04 -30.23
C ARG A 273 -5.54 -2.56 -30.51
N SER A 274 -4.27 -2.18 -30.47
CA SER A 274 -3.81 -0.82 -30.76
C SER A 274 -3.49 -0.57 -32.23
N ALA A 275 -3.49 -1.64 -33.04
CA ALA A 275 -3.34 -1.61 -34.50
C ALA A 275 -4.71 -1.59 -35.18
#